data_AF-A0A9R1U1P9-F1
#
_entry.id   AF-A0A9R1U1P9-F1
#
_cell.length_a   1.000
_cell.length_b   1.000
_cell.length_c   1.000
_cell.angle_alpha   90.00
_cell.angle_beta   90.00
_cell.angle_gamma   90.00
#
_symmetry.space_group_name_H-M   'P 1'
#
loop_
_entity.id
_entity.type
_entity.pdbx_description
1 polymer ?
#
loop_
_entity_poly.entity_id
_entity_poly.type
_entity_poly.pdbx_seq_one_letter_code
_entity_poly.pdbx_strand_id
1 'polypeptide(L)'
;MTFSNPPVRSKLEMLMGSNVVRLTDRRYMLKLMARIRQDYENRQQSRIEERKKNELMRTKMMILNRLIPVQEAPVEIRRYPLFQLYLYCDAIIEEKRKKRSPKQIKIAQSLYRNLYPHTETEEKLGTEETEVYMKRVHVNGSPELVPLTAEELAEVKREEEAESDIVNGYMLTQEEYDRLHYETAAIKDLREAQNVEDMYARAHEILGILYSYVDDGKYKKPLKEESSASSPEGQEHVDEPETAQSTTQD
;
A
#
# COMPACT_ATOMS: atom_id res chain seq x y z
N MET A 1 70.76 38.92 13.11
CA MET A 1 69.77 37.82 13.00
C MET A 1 69.82 37.00 14.27
N THR A 2 68.71 36.91 14.99
CA THR A 2 68.62 36.12 16.24
C THR A 2 68.47 34.64 15.90
N PHE A 3 69.55 33.88 16.02
CA PHE A 3 69.63 32.44 15.71
C PHE A 3 68.91 31.53 16.73
N SER A 4 68.10 32.07 17.63
CA SER A 4 67.43 31.32 18.68
C SER A 4 65.92 31.27 18.43
N ASN A 5 65.42 30.14 17.98
CA ASN A 5 63.98 29.89 17.82
C ASN A 5 63.49 29.01 19.00
N PRO A 6 62.76 29.58 19.99
CA PRO A 6 62.30 28.86 21.19
C PRO A 6 61.60 27.50 20.95
N PRO A 7 60.67 27.35 19.99
CA PRO A 7 60.03 26.06 19.70
C PRO A 7 61.00 25.00 19.16
N VAL A 8 62.05 25.41 18.43
CA VAL A 8 63.07 24.46 17.96
C VAL A 8 63.92 23.99 19.12
N ARG A 9 64.25 24.90 20.04
CA ARG A 9 65.02 24.60 21.26
C ARG A 9 64.27 23.61 22.15
N SER A 10 62.99 23.87 22.46
CA SER A 10 62.18 22.96 23.28
C SER A 10 61.97 21.59 22.62
N LYS A 11 61.79 21.58 21.28
CA LYS A 11 61.66 20.33 20.53
C LYS A 11 62.95 19.51 20.53
N LEU A 12 64.11 20.15 20.38
CA LEU A 12 65.41 19.49 20.49
C LEU A 12 65.66 18.95 21.90
N GLU A 13 65.32 19.72 22.93
CA GLU A 13 65.43 19.29 24.32
C GLU A 13 64.53 18.07 24.61
N MET A 14 63.29 18.08 24.14
CA MET A 14 62.38 16.93 24.25
C MET A 14 62.89 15.71 23.47
N LEU A 15 63.36 15.89 22.23
CA LEU A 15 63.79 14.77 21.38
C LEU A 15 65.15 14.23 21.77
N MET A 16 66.12 15.08 22.08
CA MET A 16 67.53 14.69 22.30
C MET A 16 67.97 14.78 23.77
N GLY A 17 67.23 15.48 24.63
CA GLY A 17 67.62 15.76 26.02
C GLY A 17 68.55 16.97 26.16
N SER A 18 68.87 17.65 25.04
CA SER A 18 69.79 18.77 25.01
C SER A 18 69.43 19.73 23.88
N ASN A 19 69.61 21.03 24.11
CA ASN A 19 69.44 22.09 23.12
C ASN A 19 70.67 22.32 22.21
N VAL A 20 71.81 21.68 22.51
CA VAL A 20 73.05 21.82 21.74
C VAL A 20 73.08 20.81 20.59
N VAL A 21 73.26 21.32 19.37
CA VAL A 21 73.30 20.53 18.13
C VAL A 21 74.75 20.35 17.69
N ARG A 22 75.18 19.10 17.45
CA ARG A 22 76.51 18.79 16.91
C ARG A 22 76.39 18.41 15.43
N LEU A 23 76.53 19.41 14.55
CA LEU A 23 76.36 19.23 13.10
C LEU A 23 77.48 18.40 12.45
N THR A 24 78.69 18.46 13.00
CA THR A 24 79.86 17.72 12.48
C THR A 24 79.92 16.26 12.95
N ASP A 25 79.17 15.91 14.01
CA ASP A 25 79.12 14.55 14.52
C ASP A 25 78.04 13.74 13.77
N ARG A 26 78.49 12.85 12.89
CA ARG A 26 77.62 11.97 12.11
C ARG A 26 76.71 11.12 13.00
N ARG A 27 77.19 10.63 14.16
CA ARG A 27 76.38 9.78 15.05
C ARG A 27 75.25 10.59 15.68
N TYR A 28 75.55 11.82 16.10
CA TYR A 28 74.54 12.74 16.62
C TYR A 28 73.47 13.04 15.57
N MET A 29 73.87 13.38 14.34
CA MET A 29 72.95 13.73 13.26
C MET A 29 72.03 12.56 12.87
N LEU A 30 72.57 11.35 12.75
CA LEU A 30 71.77 10.15 12.46
C LEU A 30 70.75 9.85 13.57
N LYS A 31 71.16 9.99 14.84
CA LYS A 31 70.27 9.81 15.99
C LYS A 31 69.16 10.86 16.03
N LEU A 32 69.50 12.12 15.77
CA LEU A 32 68.53 13.21 15.70
C LEU A 32 67.50 12.96 14.58
N MET A 33 67.95 12.59 13.38
CA MET A 33 67.06 12.23 12.27
C MET A 33 66.11 11.10 12.63
N ALA A 34 66.63 10.02 13.23
CA ALA A 34 65.82 8.88 13.65
C ALA A 34 64.74 9.28 14.67
N ARG A 35 65.10 10.09 15.68
CA ARG A 35 64.15 10.55 16.69
C ARG A 35 63.09 11.51 16.15
N ILE A 36 63.47 12.42 15.25
CA ILE A 36 62.50 13.31 14.58
C ILE A 36 61.48 12.47 13.79
N ARG A 37 61.95 11.46 13.04
CA ARG A 37 61.08 10.56 12.29
C ARG A 37 60.13 9.79 13.21
N GLN A 38 60.66 9.21 14.29
CA GLN A 38 59.87 8.47 15.27
C GLN A 38 58.81 9.34 15.97
N ASP A 39 59.15 10.57 16.36
CA ASP A 39 58.19 11.53 16.95
C ASP A 39 57.06 11.86 15.97
N TYR A 40 57.39 12.03 14.69
CA TYR A 40 56.37 12.23 13.66
C TYR A 40 55.47 11.01 13.49
N GLU A 41 56.03 9.81 13.37
CA GLU A 41 55.28 8.55 13.23
C GLU A 41 54.36 8.33 14.45
N ASN A 42 54.87 8.54 15.67
CA ASN A 42 54.09 8.43 16.89
C ASN A 42 52.92 9.42 16.92
N ARG A 43 53.15 10.69 16.57
CA ARG A 43 52.07 11.70 16.52
C ARG A 43 51.02 11.35 15.48
N GLN A 44 51.43 10.85 14.31
CA GLN A 44 50.47 10.40 13.30
C GLN A 44 49.67 9.21 13.81
N GLN A 45 50.31 8.25 14.46
CA GLN A 45 49.66 7.08 15.02
C GLN A 45 48.63 7.47 16.09
N SER A 46 48.98 8.36 17.03
CA SER A 46 48.04 8.90 18.01
C SER A 46 46.83 9.57 17.37
N ARG A 47 47.04 10.38 16.32
CA ARG A 47 45.94 11.02 15.56
C ARG A 47 45.05 10.00 14.86
N ILE A 48 45.62 8.93 14.31
CA ILE A 48 44.87 7.86 13.66
C ILE A 48 44.02 7.11 14.70
N GLU A 49 44.60 6.78 15.85
CA GLU A 49 43.91 6.08 16.94
C GLU A 49 42.78 6.92 17.53
N GLU A 50 43.01 8.22 17.74
CA GLU A 50 41.98 9.17 18.17
C GLU A 50 40.81 9.22 17.18
N ARG A 51 41.10 9.32 15.88
CA ARG A 51 40.05 9.29 14.84
C ARG A 51 39.28 7.98 14.82
N LYS A 52 39.97 6.84 14.92
CA LYS A 52 39.32 5.51 15.01
C LYS A 52 38.39 5.45 16.23
N LYS A 53 38.82 5.96 17.38
CA LYS A 53 38.02 6.01 18.60
C LYS A 53 36.79 6.92 18.42
N ASN A 54 36.96 8.07 17.78
CA ASN A 54 35.87 9.01 17.52
C ASN A 54 34.82 8.43 16.57
N GLU A 55 35.23 7.78 15.47
CA GLU A 55 34.30 7.08 14.57
C GLU A 55 33.59 5.91 15.25
N LEU A 56 34.29 5.16 16.10
CA LEU A 56 33.68 4.09 16.89
C LEU A 56 32.61 4.64 17.86
N MET A 57 32.87 5.77 18.53
CA MET A 57 31.89 6.38 19.42
C MET A 57 30.72 6.96 18.64
N ARG A 58 30.98 7.60 17.49
CA ARG A 58 29.95 8.12 16.59
C ARG A 58 29.00 7.02 16.12
N THR A 59 29.55 5.90 15.64
CA THR A 59 28.74 4.75 15.19
C THR A 59 27.91 4.14 16.32
N LYS A 60 28.51 3.94 17.50
CA LYS A 60 27.76 3.50 18.70
C LYS A 60 26.59 4.44 19.03
N MET A 61 26.82 5.75 18.97
CA MET A 61 25.78 6.74 19.24
C MET A 61 24.66 6.71 18.20
N MET A 62 25.00 6.56 16.91
CA MET A 62 24.00 6.43 15.84
C MET A 62 23.10 5.21 16.02
N ILE A 63 23.66 4.08 16.44
CA ILE A 63 22.90 2.86 16.72
C ILE A 63 22.01 3.05 17.95
N LEU A 64 22.53 3.65 19.03
CA LEU A 64 21.77 3.93 20.24
C LEU A 64 20.58 4.86 19.98
N ASN A 65 20.78 5.89 19.15
CA ASN A 65 19.74 6.82 18.73
C ASN A 65 18.80 6.25 17.65
N ARG A 66 18.95 4.96 17.28
CA ARG A 66 18.19 4.28 16.21
C ARG A 66 18.19 5.00 14.86
N LEU A 67 19.26 5.75 14.56
CA LEU A 67 19.48 6.33 13.23
C LEU A 67 19.98 5.28 12.24
N ILE A 68 20.68 4.24 12.73
CA ILE A 68 21.12 3.08 11.97
C ILE A 68 20.59 1.81 12.65
N PRO A 69 20.07 0.83 11.89
CA PRO A 69 19.67 -0.46 12.43
C PRO A 69 20.88 -1.28 12.93
N VAL A 70 20.70 -2.04 14.00
CA VAL A 70 21.76 -2.87 14.62
C VAL A 70 22.34 -3.92 13.64
N GLN A 71 21.57 -4.32 12.63
CA GLN A 71 21.91 -5.31 11.61
C GLN A 71 23.00 -4.80 10.65
N GLU A 72 23.04 -3.50 10.38
CA GLU A 72 24.03 -2.88 9.50
C GLU A 72 25.35 -2.56 10.25
N ALA A 73 25.32 -2.61 11.59
CA ALA A 73 26.49 -2.35 12.40
C ALA A 73 27.59 -3.41 12.20
N PRO A 74 28.87 -3.01 12.30
CA PRO A 74 30.01 -3.93 12.32
C PRO A 74 29.85 -5.07 13.34
N VAL A 75 30.43 -6.23 13.02
CA VAL A 75 30.21 -7.48 13.77
C VAL A 75 30.70 -7.38 15.21
N GLU A 76 31.77 -6.62 15.45
CA GLU A 76 32.36 -6.37 16.76
C GLU A 76 31.39 -5.61 17.67
N ILE A 77 30.67 -4.64 17.10
CA ILE A 77 29.69 -3.83 17.82
C ILE A 77 28.43 -4.67 18.06
N ARG A 78 27.94 -5.37 17.04
CA ARG A 78 26.73 -6.20 17.11
C ARG A 78 26.77 -7.26 18.21
N ARG A 79 27.97 -7.78 18.53
CA ARG A 79 28.18 -8.77 19.60
C ARG A 79 28.01 -8.21 21.02
N TYR A 80 27.91 -6.90 21.18
CA TYR A 80 27.73 -6.30 22.49
C TYR A 80 26.35 -6.65 23.08
N PRO A 81 26.24 -7.04 24.36
CA PRO A 81 24.99 -7.56 24.94
C PRO A 81 23.78 -6.63 24.80
N LEU A 82 23.98 -5.31 24.91
CA LEU A 82 22.91 -4.33 24.75
C LEU A 82 22.27 -4.38 23.36
N PHE A 83 23.08 -4.57 22.32
CA PHE A 83 22.58 -4.62 20.94
C PHE A 83 21.94 -5.96 20.60
N GLN A 84 22.39 -7.05 21.23
CA GLN A 84 21.69 -8.34 21.15
C GLN A 84 20.29 -8.25 21.77
N LEU A 85 20.15 -7.54 22.90
CA LEU A 85 18.84 -7.28 23.50
C LEU A 85 17.94 -6.48 22.57
N TYR A 86 18.46 -5.48 21.86
CA TYR A 86 17.68 -4.76 20.85
C TYR A 86 17.18 -5.66 19.73
N LEU A 87 18.05 -6.51 19.18
CA LEU A 87 17.63 -7.49 18.16
C LEU A 87 16.53 -8.42 18.67
N TYR A 88 16.65 -8.89 19.91
CA TYR A 88 15.64 -9.74 20.54
C TYR A 88 14.30 -9.01 20.73
N CYS A 89 14.33 -7.77 21.24
CA CYS A 89 13.14 -6.95 21.40
C CYS A 89 12.49 -6.62 20.05
N ASP A 90 13.29 -6.28 19.04
CA ASP A 90 12.82 -5.98 17.69
C ASP A 90 12.13 -7.21 17.07
N ALA A 91 12.68 -8.42 17.27
CA ALA A 91 12.04 -9.67 16.84
C ALA A 91 10.66 -9.89 17.50
N ILE A 92 10.54 -9.66 18.81
CA ILE A 92 9.25 -9.75 19.52
C ILE A 92 8.26 -8.70 18.98
N ILE A 93 8.73 -7.48 18.71
CA ILE A 93 7.90 -6.42 18.16
C ILE A 93 7.40 -6.79 16.76
N GLU A 94 8.27 -7.34 15.91
CA GLU A 94 7.91 -7.82 14.58
C GLU A 94 6.88 -8.95 14.62
N GLU A 95 7.05 -9.94 15.49
CA GLU A 95 6.05 -11.01 15.66
C GLU A 95 4.69 -10.45 16.08
N LYS A 96 4.67 -9.51 17.02
CA LYS A 96 3.43 -8.85 17.44
C LYS A 96 2.81 -8.01 16.31
N ARG A 97 3.62 -7.33 15.51
CA ARG A 97 3.17 -6.57 14.33
C ARG A 97 2.60 -7.49 13.26
N LYS A 98 3.26 -8.61 12.95
CA LYS A 98 2.76 -9.63 12.01
C LYS A 98 1.42 -10.22 12.44
N LYS A 99 1.23 -10.44 13.75
CA LYS A 99 -0.06 -10.89 14.29
C LYS A 99 -1.17 -9.83 14.21
N ARG A 100 -0.80 -8.54 14.20
CA ARG A 100 -1.72 -7.40 14.18
C ARG A 100 -1.90 -6.79 12.79
N SER A 101 -1.12 -7.19 11.79
CA SER A 101 -1.21 -6.59 10.46
C SER A 101 -2.64 -6.79 9.96
N PRO A 102 -3.37 -5.71 9.64
CA PRO A 102 -4.70 -5.86 9.08
C PRO A 102 -4.57 -6.69 7.81
N LYS A 103 -5.50 -7.62 7.59
CA LYS A 103 -5.61 -8.28 6.29
C LYS A 103 -5.79 -7.15 5.28
N GLN A 104 -4.82 -6.97 4.38
CA GLN A 104 -5.00 -6.02 3.29
C GLN A 104 -6.21 -6.52 2.51
N ILE A 105 -7.25 -5.69 2.48
CA ILE A 105 -8.36 -5.90 1.57
C ILE A 105 -7.73 -5.63 0.20
N LYS A 106 -7.45 -6.70 -0.52
CA LYS A 106 -7.16 -6.58 -1.94
C LYS A 106 -8.42 -5.92 -2.55
N ILE A 107 -8.24 -4.92 -3.38
CA ILE A 107 -9.34 -4.29 -4.13
C ILE A 107 -9.05 -4.65 -5.57
N ALA A 108 -10.07 -5.10 -6.31
CA ALA A 108 -9.94 -5.34 -7.73
C ALA A 108 -9.36 -4.09 -8.42
N GLN A 109 -8.39 -4.27 -9.32
CA GLN A 109 -7.73 -3.13 -9.97
C GLN A 109 -8.73 -2.32 -10.79
N SER A 110 -9.70 -2.99 -11.40
CA SER A 110 -10.84 -2.41 -12.09
C SER A 110 -11.64 -1.43 -11.21
N LEU A 111 -11.93 -1.80 -9.96
CA LEU A 111 -12.62 -0.92 -9.00
C LEU A 111 -11.75 0.28 -8.62
N TYR A 112 -10.46 0.06 -8.35
CA TYR A 112 -9.55 1.16 -8.04
C TYR A 112 -9.46 2.19 -9.18
N ARG A 113 -9.38 1.70 -10.43
CA ARG A 113 -9.38 2.53 -11.65
C ARG A 113 -10.65 3.36 -11.82
N ASN A 114 -11.81 2.82 -11.41
CA ASN A 114 -13.08 3.54 -11.44
C ASN A 114 -13.18 4.64 -10.37
N LEU A 115 -12.64 4.40 -9.17
CA LEU A 115 -12.64 5.40 -8.08
C LEU A 115 -11.57 6.48 -8.28
N TYR A 116 -10.43 6.13 -8.87
CA TYR A 116 -9.31 7.01 -9.14
C TYR A 116 -8.88 6.87 -10.60
N PRO A 117 -9.61 7.50 -11.53
CA PRO A 117 -9.20 7.51 -12.94
C PRO A 117 -7.86 8.24 -13.06
N HIS A 118 -6.80 7.49 -13.30
CA HIS A 118 -5.48 8.07 -13.57
C HIS A 118 -5.58 8.90 -14.86
N THR A 119 -5.09 10.14 -14.79
CA THR A 119 -4.91 10.94 -16.02
C THR A 119 -3.82 10.28 -16.85
N GLU A 120 -4.00 10.20 -18.17
CA GLU A 120 -3.10 9.56 -19.15
C GLU A 120 -1.61 9.97 -19.02
N THR A 121 -1.35 11.07 -18.33
CA THR A 121 -0.04 11.58 -17.96
C THR A 121 0.74 10.66 -17.00
N GLU A 122 0.07 9.98 -16.07
CA GLU A 122 0.72 9.17 -15.03
C GLU A 122 1.03 7.73 -15.47
N GLU A 123 0.26 7.18 -16.41
CA GLU A 123 0.54 5.84 -16.99
C GLU A 123 1.89 5.78 -17.71
N LYS A 124 2.43 6.92 -18.16
CA LYS A 124 3.72 7.00 -18.87
C LYS A 124 4.94 7.11 -17.95
N LEU A 125 4.74 7.30 -16.65
CA LEU A 125 5.82 7.62 -15.69
C LEU A 125 6.23 6.43 -14.80
N GLY A 126 5.48 5.32 -14.82
CA GLY A 126 5.83 4.08 -14.11
C GLY A 126 6.59 3.09 -15.01
N THR A 127 7.91 3.20 -15.02
CA THR A 127 8.93 2.12 -15.14
C THR A 127 8.64 0.98 -16.15
N GLU A 128 9.34 1.00 -17.30
CA GLU A 128 10.42 0.05 -17.65
C GLU A 128 9.93 -1.30 -18.23
N GLU A 129 10.51 -1.66 -19.37
CA GLU A 129 10.19 -2.82 -20.24
C GLU A 129 8.80 -2.73 -20.92
N THR A 130 8.74 -2.02 -22.05
CA THR A 130 7.71 -2.26 -23.07
C THR A 130 7.85 -3.70 -23.57
N GLU A 131 7.23 -4.65 -22.88
CA GLU A 131 7.00 -5.99 -23.38
C GLU A 131 6.22 -5.87 -24.70
N VAL A 132 6.87 -6.21 -25.81
CA VAL A 132 6.23 -6.22 -27.12
C VAL A 132 5.52 -7.57 -27.26
N TYR A 133 4.20 -7.58 -27.02
CA TYR A 133 3.37 -8.77 -27.20
C TYR A 133 3.31 -9.11 -28.70
N MET A 134 3.70 -10.33 -29.07
CA MET A 134 3.73 -10.79 -30.47
C MET A 134 2.74 -11.92 -30.71
N LYS A 135 2.03 -11.86 -31.84
CA LYS A 135 1.09 -12.86 -32.33
C LYS A 135 1.71 -13.64 -33.48
N ARG A 136 1.51 -14.96 -33.50
CA ARG A 136 1.92 -15.81 -34.63
C ARG A 136 0.87 -15.74 -35.73
N VAL A 137 1.23 -15.22 -36.89
CA VAL A 137 0.40 -15.14 -38.09
C VAL A 137 1.06 -15.92 -39.21
N HIS A 138 0.29 -16.74 -39.93
CA HIS A 138 0.83 -17.49 -41.07
C HIS A 138 0.64 -16.68 -42.35
N VAL A 139 1.75 -16.20 -42.93
CA VAL A 139 1.75 -15.57 -44.25
C VAL A 139 2.40 -16.58 -45.21
N ASN A 140 1.70 -16.97 -46.27
CA ASN A 140 2.19 -17.91 -47.29
C ASN A 140 2.69 -19.28 -46.75
N GLY A 141 2.09 -19.78 -45.67
CA GLY A 141 2.41 -21.09 -45.09
C GLY A 141 3.60 -21.11 -44.11
N SER A 142 4.28 -19.98 -43.88
CA SER A 142 5.30 -19.83 -42.83
C SER A 142 4.76 -19.03 -41.64
N PRO A 143 4.99 -19.47 -40.39
CA PRO A 143 4.61 -18.71 -39.21
C PRO A 143 5.55 -17.52 -38.99
N GLU A 144 5.02 -16.30 -39.05
CA GLU A 144 5.73 -15.05 -38.71
C GLU A 144 5.18 -14.46 -37.41
N LEU A 145 6.03 -13.74 -36.67
CA LEU A 145 5.65 -13.05 -35.43
C LEU A 145 5.40 -11.58 -35.73
N VAL A 146 4.19 -11.11 -35.47
CA VAL A 146 3.75 -9.72 -35.69
C VAL A 146 3.38 -9.10 -34.33
N PRO A 147 3.79 -7.86 -34.00
CA PRO A 147 3.36 -7.20 -32.78
C PRO A 147 1.82 -7.04 -32.74
N LEU A 148 1.22 -7.26 -31.57
CA LEU A 148 -0.22 -7.04 -31.36
C LEU A 148 -0.59 -5.58 -31.64
N THR A 149 -1.79 -5.36 -32.16
CA THR A 149 -2.35 -4.01 -32.26
C THR A 149 -2.70 -3.47 -30.86
N ALA A 150 -2.86 -2.15 -30.73
CA ALA A 150 -3.23 -1.53 -29.46
C ALA A 150 -4.58 -2.04 -28.92
N GLU A 151 -5.51 -2.36 -29.82
CA GLU A 151 -6.82 -2.93 -29.47
C GLU A 151 -6.68 -4.37 -28.96
N GLU A 152 -5.96 -5.23 -29.68
CA GLU A 152 -5.69 -6.61 -29.26
C GLU A 152 -4.95 -6.65 -27.91
N LEU A 153 -4.04 -5.69 -27.66
CA LEU A 153 -3.30 -5.58 -26.41
C LEU A 153 -4.20 -5.18 -25.22
N ALA A 154 -5.15 -4.28 -25.45
CA ALA A 154 -6.10 -3.86 -24.43
C ALA A 154 -7.07 -4.99 -24.05
N GLU A 155 -7.44 -5.84 -25.01
CA GLU A 155 -8.25 -7.04 -24.78
C GLU A 155 -7.50 -8.07 -23.94
N VAL A 156 -6.25 -8.42 -24.31
CA VAL A 156 -5.41 -9.35 -23.55
C VAL A 156 -5.26 -8.90 -22.09
N LYS A 157 -4.96 -7.61 -21.87
CA LYS A 157 -4.86 -7.07 -20.50
C LYS A 157 -6.17 -7.18 -19.73
N ARG A 158 -7.31 -6.93 -20.37
CA ARG A 158 -8.63 -7.04 -19.74
C ARG A 158 -8.94 -8.50 -19.36
N GLU A 159 -8.56 -9.45 -20.20
CA GLU A 159 -8.72 -10.88 -19.93
C GLU A 159 -7.84 -11.33 -18.75
N GLU A 160 -6.56 -10.94 -18.75
CA GLU A 160 -5.63 -11.23 -17.63
C GLU A 160 -6.12 -10.63 -16.31
N GLU A 161 -6.61 -9.38 -16.34
CA GLU A 161 -7.22 -8.74 -15.18
C GLU A 161 -8.44 -9.52 -14.70
N ALA A 162 -9.34 -9.92 -15.59
CA ALA A 162 -10.54 -10.69 -15.27
C ALA A 162 -10.21 -12.07 -14.67
N GLU A 163 -9.22 -12.78 -15.24
CA GLU A 163 -8.73 -14.05 -14.68
C GLU A 163 -8.16 -13.86 -13.29
N SER A 164 -7.37 -12.80 -13.09
CA SER A 164 -6.80 -12.48 -11.78
C SER A 164 -7.88 -12.12 -10.76
N ASP A 165 -8.94 -11.42 -11.18
CA ASP A 165 -10.07 -11.05 -10.34
C ASP A 165 -10.91 -12.28 -9.95
N ILE A 166 -11.06 -13.26 -10.84
CA ILE A 166 -11.67 -14.57 -10.51
C ILE A 166 -10.82 -15.32 -9.48
N VAL A 167 -9.50 -15.44 -9.71
CA VAL A 167 -8.57 -16.14 -8.80
C VAL A 167 -8.51 -15.46 -7.42
N ASN A 168 -8.57 -14.12 -7.39
CA ASN A 168 -8.61 -13.36 -6.15
C ASN A 168 -9.99 -13.37 -5.47
N GLY A 169 -11.03 -13.90 -6.12
CA GLY A 169 -12.39 -14.03 -5.59
C GLY A 169 -13.25 -12.77 -5.71
N TYR A 170 -12.89 -11.81 -6.58
CA TYR A 170 -13.73 -10.64 -6.89
C TYR A 170 -14.83 -10.96 -7.87
N MET A 171 -14.58 -11.88 -8.82
CA MET A 171 -15.53 -12.25 -9.87
C MET A 171 -15.87 -13.74 -9.81
N LEU A 172 -17.13 -14.07 -10.08
CA LEU A 172 -17.56 -15.45 -10.29
C LEU A 172 -17.17 -15.89 -11.69
N THR A 173 -16.91 -17.19 -11.85
CA THR A 173 -16.88 -17.79 -13.18
C THR A 173 -18.27 -17.78 -13.81
N GLN A 174 -18.34 -17.84 -15.14
CA GLN A 174 -19.62 -17.88 -15.85
C GLN A 174 -20.50 -19.05 -15.37
N GLU A 175 -19.90 -20.22 -15.15
CA GLU A 175 -20.62 -21.39 -14.64
C GLU A 175 -21.16 -21.21 -13.22
N GLU A 176 -20.40 -20.53 -12.35
CA GLU A 176 -20.86 -20.21 -10.99
C GLU A 176 -21.99 -19.19 -11.01
N TYR A 177 -21.92 -18.21 -11.91
CA TYR A 177 -22.97 -17.23 -12.11
C TYR A 177 -24.24 -17.88 -12.66
N ASP A 178 -24.13 -18.76 -13.66
CA ASP A 178 -25.28 -19.45 -14.22
C ASP A 178 -25.94 -20.39 -13.20
N ARG A 179 -25.17 -20.93 -12.25
CA ARG A 179 -25.71 -21.67 -11.09
C ARG A 179 -26.37 -20.76 -10.05
N LEU A 180 -26.09 -19.46 -10.05
CA LEU A 180 -26.65 -18.47 -9.14
C LEU A 180 -28.06 -18.06 -9.59
N HIS A 181 -29.02 -18.98 -9.47
CA HIS A 181 -30.43 -18.65 -9.64
C HIS A 181 -31.04 -18.24 -8.30
N TYR A 182 -31.54 -17.01 -8.22
CA TYR A 182 -32.33 -16.59 -7.07
C TYR A 182 -33.75 -17.14 -7.21
N GLU A 183 -34.04 -18.24 -6.52
CA GLU A 183 -35.41 -18.70 -6.31
C GLU A 183 -36.00 -17.96 -5.11
N THR A 184 -37.19 -17.37 -5.26
CA THR A 184 -37.90 -16.77 -4.11
C THR A 184 -38.36 -17.89 -3.17
N ALA A 185 -38.48 -17.59 -1.86
CA ALA A 185 -38.97 -18.55 -0.88
C ALA A 185 -40.31 -19.19 -1.30
N ALA A 186 -41.22 -18.41 -1.89
CA ALA A 186 -42.50 -18.90 -2.39
C ALA A 186 -42.36 -19.91 -3.55
N ILE A 187 -41.40 -19.72 -4.46
CA ILE A 187 -41.13 -20.68 -5.55
C ILE A 187 -40.51 -21.97 -5.00
N LYS A 188 -39.63 -21.85 -4.00
CA LYS A 188 -39.06 -23.00 -3.30
C LYS A 188 -40.14 -23.79 -2.56
N ASP A 189 -41.02 -23.10 -1.84
CA ASP A 189 -42.15 -23.70 -1.14
C ASP A 189 -43.15 -24.36 -2.11
N LEU A 190 -43.36 -23.78 -3.29
CA LEU A 190 -44.17 -24.38 -4.34
C LEU A 190 -43.54 -25.68 -4.87
N ARG A 191 -42.22 -25.71 -5.04
CA ARG A 191 -41.46 -26.90 -5.50
C ARG A 191 -41.43 -28.03 -4.47
N GLU A 192 -41.43 -27.68 -3.18
CA GLU A 192 -41.41 -28.63 -2.06
C GLU A 192 -42.82 -29.19 -1.71
N ALA A 193 -43.90 -28.62 -2.25
CA ALA A 193 -45.26 -29.07 -1.97
C ALA A 193 -45.53 -30.47 -2.54
N GLN A 194 -45.93 -31.41 -1.67
CA GLN A 194 -46.22 -32.80 -2.05
C GLN A 194 -47.67 -33.03 -2.49
N ASN A 195 -48.60 -32.16 -2.06
CA ASN A 195 -50.02 -32.24 -2.40
C ASN A 195 -50.37 -31.29 -3.55
N VAL A 196 -51.24 -31.76 -4.45
CA VAL A 196 -51.66 -31.01 -5.64
C VAL A 196 -52.47 -29.77 -5.26
N GLU A 197 -53.37 -29.86 -4.27
CA GLU A 197 -54.19 -28.73 -3.81
C GLU A 197 -53.33 -27.62 -3.20
N ASP A 198 -52.37 -27.98 -2.34
CA ASP A 198 -51.43 -27.04 -1.71
C ASP A 198 -50.52 -26.36 -2.75
N MET A 199 -50.10 -27.10 -3.78
CA MET A 199 -49.34 -26.56 -4.90
C MET A 199 -50.15 -25.51 -5.66
N TYR A 200 -51.42 -25.77 -5.99
CA TYR A 200 -52.27 -24.80 -6.67
C TYR A 200 -52.56 -23.57 -5.81
N ALA A 201 -52.76 -23.73 -4.50
CA ALA A 201 -52.97 -22.60 -3.59
C ALA A 201 -51.75 -21.67 -3.55
N ARG A 202 -50.54 -22.23 -3.39
CA ARG A 202 -49.28 -21.46 -3.42
C ARG A 202 -49.01 -20.83 -4.79
N ALA A 203 -49.35 -21.52 -5.88
CA ALA A 203 -49.24 -20.96 -7.23
C ALA A 203 -50.19 -19.77 -7.42
N HIS A 204 -51.42 -19.87 -6.91
CA HIS A 204 -52.39 -18.78 -6.95
C HIS A 204 -51.97 -17.58 -6.12
N GLU A 205 -51.31 -17.80 -4.98
CA GLU A 205 -50.74 -16.72 -4.16
C GLU A 205 -49.64 -15.96 -4.91
N ILE A 206 -48.70 -16.70 -5.52
CA ILE A 206 -47.63 -16.12 -6.34
C ILE A 206 -48.20 -15.34 -7.54
N LEU A 207 -49.17 -15.92 -8.24
CA LEU A 207 -49.83 -15.26 -9.37
C LEU A 207 -50.67 -14.06 -8.91
N GLY A 208 -51.36 -14.14 -7.78
CA GLY A 208 -52.16 -13.03 -7.23
C GLY A 208 -51.32 -11.82 -6.89
N ILE A 209 -50.14 -12.04 -6.31
CA ILE A 209 -49.13 -11.00 -6.09
C ILE A 209 -48.70 -10.39 -7.43
N LEU A 210 -48.41 -11.21 -8.45
CA LEU A 210 -48.01 -10.73 -9.77
C LEU A 210 -49.09 -9.90 -10.48
N TYR A 211 -50.36 -10.32 -10.44
CA TYR A 211 -51.47 -9.59 -11.03
C TYR A 211 -51.75 -8.25 -10.32
N SER A 212 -51.55 -8.19 -9.00
CA SER A 212 -51.70 -6.94 -8.24
C SER A 212 -50.71 -5.85 -8.69
N TYR A 213 -49.49 -6.24 -9.08
CA TYR A 213 -48.49 -5.31 -9.65
C TYR A 213 -48.82 -4.84 -11.07
N VAL A 214 -49.66 -5.57 -11.81
CA VAL A 214 -50.09 -5.20 -13.18
C VAL A 214 -51.28 -4.24 -13.16
N ASP A 215 -52.08 -4.26 -12.09
CA ASP A 215 -53.30 -3.44 -11.96
C ASP A 215 -53.03 -1.96 -11.62
N ASP A 216 -51.83 -1.61 -11.12
CA ASP A 216 -51.44 -0.23 -10.84
C ASP A 216 -51.16 0.62 -12.10
N GLY A 217 -51.31 0.05 -13.32
CA GLY A 217 -50.82 0.65 -14.55
C GLY A 217 -51.84 1.21 -15.54
N LYS A 218 -52.91 0.47 -15.91
CA LYS A 218 -53.72 0.84 -17.09
C LYS A 218 -55.09 0.14 -17.05
N TYR A 219 -56.17 0.81 -16.67
CA TYR A 219 -57.53 0.71 -17.27
C TYR A 219 -58.51 1.63 -16.51
N LYS A 220 -58.61 2.91 -16.89
CA LYS A 220 -59.80 3.72 -16.54
C LYS A 220 -60.95 3.28 -17.45
N LYS A 221 -61.92 2.54 -16.92
CA LYS A 221 -63.21 2.31 -17.59
C LYS A 221 -64.04 3.61 -17.55
N PRO A 222 -64.65 4.05 -18.67
CA PRO A 222 -65.54 5.21 -18.65
C PRO A 222 -66.87 4.84 -17.99
N LEU A 223 -67.34 5.67 -17.06
CA LEU A 223 -68.65 5.56 -16.44
C LEU A 223 -69.75 5.72 -17.50
N LYS A 224 -70.72 4.80 -17.50
CA LYS A 224 -72.03 4.97 -18.13
C LYS A 224 -73.09 5.14 -17.04
N GLU A 225 -73.96 6.08 -17.32
CA GLU A 225 -75.02 6.65 -16.49
C GLU A 225 -76.22 5.72 -16.22
N GLU A 226 -76.87 6.04 -15.10
CA GLU A 226 -78.28 5.91 -14.72
C GLU A 226 -78.92 4.56 -14.31
N SER A 227 -79.31 4.51 -13.03
CA SER A 227 -80.69 4.45 -12.50
C SER A 227 -80.61 3.84 -11.07
N SER A 228 -81.33 4.25 -10.03
CA SER A 228 -82.44 5.17 -9.83
C SER A 228 -82.58 5.44 -8.33
N ALA A 229 -82.96 6.67 -7.97
CA ALA A 229 -83.84 7.06 -6.86
C ALA A 229 -83.54 6.51 -5.44
N SER A 230 -83.12 7.39 -4.52
CA SER A 230 -84.03 8.15 -3.65
C SER A 230 -83.26 8.80 -2.49
N SER A 231 -83.23 10.13 -2.48
CA SER A 231 -82.94 11.01 -1.32
C SER A 231 -83.81 10.63 -0.10
N PRO A 232 -83.50 11.02 1.16
CA PRO A 232 -83.03 12.38 1.48
C PRO A 232 -82.13 12.63 2.72
N GLU A 233 -81.51 13.81 2.66
CA GLU A 233 -81.36 14.84 3.71
C GLU A 233 -80.53 14.63 4.99
N GLY A 234 -79.77 15.69 5.29
CA GLY A 234 -79.03 15.98 6.52
C GLY A 234 -77.61 16.48 6.19
N GLN A 235 -77.42 17.77 5.87
CA GLN A 235 -76.99 18.83 6.83
C GLN A 235 -75.84 18.36 7.75
N GLU A 236 -74.68 18.99 7.87
CA GLU A 236 -74.24 20.35 7.59
C GLU A 236 -72.70 20.36 7.58
N HIS A 237 -72.14 21.22 6.73
CA HIS A 237 -70.77 21.75 6.80
C HIS A 237 -70.53 22.39 8.19
N VAL A 238 -69.31 22.33 8.72
CA VAL A 238 -68.48 23.52 9.02
C VAL A 238 -67.05 23.06 9.29
N ASP A 239 -66.15 23.62 8.48
CA ASP A 239 -64.70 23.61 8.60
C ASP A 239 -64.22 24.34 9.87
N GLU A 240 -63.07 23.96 10.41
CA GLU A 240 -62.02 24.95 10.69
C GLU A 240 -60.60 24.34 10.69
N PRO A 241 -59.57 25.08 10.26
CA PRO A 241 -58.24 24.57 9.93
C PRO A 241 -57.12 25.13 10.84
N GLU A 242 -55.89 24.81 10.44
CA GLU A 242 -54.63 25.56 10.66
C GLU A 242 -53.57 24.92 11.58
N THR A 243 -52.63 24.28 10.90
CA THR A 243 -51.24 24.05 11.30
C THR A 243 -50.38 25.31 11.16
N ALA A 244 -49.66 25.59 12.26
CA ALA A 244 -48.22 25.83 12.34
C ALA A 244 -47.57 27.09 11.72
N GLN A 245 -47.19 27.98 12.64
CA GLN A 245 -45.81 28.42 12.94
C GLN A 245 -44.92 28.97 11.82
N SER A 246 -44.72 30.28 11.93
CA SER A 246 -43.65 31.11 11.38
C SER A 246 -42.35 31.03 12.20
N THR A 247 -41.19 30.91 11.54
CA THR A 247 -39.87 31.56 11.79
C THR A 247 -38.87 30.96 10.76
N THR A 248 -37.94 31.61 10.05
CA THR A 248 -37.15 32.85 10.24
C THR A 248 -36.42 33.18 8.93
N GLN A 249 -36.34 34.46 8.54
CA GLN A 249 -35.29 35.17 7.76
C GLN A 249 -35.44 36.64 8.24
N ASP A 250 -34.44 37.40 8.67
CA ASP A 250 -33.00 37.47 8.44
C ASP A 250 -32.21 37.72 9.74
#